data_AF-A0A2A2KX30-F1
#
_entry.id   AF-A0A2A2KX30-F1
#
_cell.length_a   1.000
_cell.length_b   1.000
_cell.length_c   1.000
_cell.angle_alpha   90.00
_cell.angle_beta   90.00
_cell.angle_gamma   90.00
#
_symmetry.space_group_name_H-M   'P 1'
#
loop_
_entity.id
_entity.type
_entity.pdbx_description
1 polymer ?
#
loop_
_entity_poly.entity_id
_entity_poly.type
_entity_poly.pdbx_seq_one_letter_code
_entity_poly.pdbx_strand_id
1 'polypeptide(L)'
;MVQKKPNIHRFQKTMSPDVLCSVLPEHWRSNKSLQHPFIVIVLTQVPDNTLVTVAAGNEETPCGEVRNAEAHVHKQVAKFNDLRFVGKSGRGKEAGGKCNRDVENIA
;
A
#
# COMPACT_ATOMS: atom_id res chain seq x y z
N MET A 1 9.44 -29.65 -7.01
CA MET A 1 8.26 -29.32 -6.19
C MET A 1 8.45 -27.91 -5.64
N VAL A 2 7.84 -26.89 -6.27
CA VAL A 2 7.87 -25.53 -5.69
C VAL A 2 6.91 -25.56 -4.51
N GLN A 3 7.46 -25.59 -3.30
CA GLN A 3 6.70 -25.38 -2.07
C GLN A 3 5.92 -24.08 -2.24
N LYS A 4 4.60 -24.15 -2.45
CA LYS A 4 3.73 -22.96 -2.35
C LYS A 4 3.82 -22.55 -0.88
N LYS A 5 4.65 -21.54 -0.60
CA LYS A 5 4.71 -20.93 0.74
C LYS A 5 3.28 -20.64 1.19
N PRO A 6 2.91 -20.94 2.45
CA PRO A 6 1.58 -20.66 2.94
C PRO A 6 1.27 -19.19 2.67
N ASN A 7 0.09 -18.94 2.11
CA ASN A 7 -0.30 -17.62 1.64
C ASN A 7 -0.68 -16.74 2.83
N ILE A 8 0.33 -16.35 3.60
CA ILE A 8 0.19 -15.49 4.77
C ILE A 8 0.15 -14.04 4.32
N HIS A 9 -0.92 -13.33 4.66
CA HIS A 9 -1.00 -11.89 4.47
C HIS A 9 -0.03 -11.23 5.45
N ARG A 10 1.04 -10.61 4.94
CA ARG A 10 2.11 -10.03 5.77
C ARG A 10 1.93 -8.52 5.91
N PHE A 11 2.22 -8.02 7.11
CA PHE A 11 2.25 -6.60 7.42
C PHE A 11 3.69 -6.13 7.72
N GLN A 12 3.96 -4.85 7.47
CA GLN A 12 5.22 -4.20 7.74
C GLN A 12 5.00 -2.84 8.41
N LYS A 13 6.02 -2.34 9.12
CA LYS A 13 6.01 -1.01 9.76
C LYS A 13 6.30 0.07 8.73
N THR A 14 5.53 1.14 8.75
CA THR A 14 5.81 2.33 7.93
C THR A 14 6.84 3.25 8.63
N MET A 15 7.08 4.43 8.07
CA MET A 15 7.85 5.48 8.75
C MET A 15 7.10 6.08 9.96
N SER A 16 5.77 5.91 10.01
CA SER A 16 4.99 6.24 11.19
C SER A 16 5.00 5.06 12.18
N PRO A 17 5.29 5.30 13.47
CA PRO A 17 5.31 4.24 14.48
C PRO A 17 3.94 3.60 14.70
N ASP A 18 2.86 4.34 14.41
CA ASP A 18 1.48 3.94 14.69
C ASP A 18 0.78 3.31 13.48
N VAL A 19 1.50 3.07 12.38
CA VAL A 19 0.90 2.58 11.13
C VAL A 19 1.64 1.37 10.61
N LEU A 20 0.89 0.29 10.42
CA LEU A 20 1.30 -0.89 9.67
C LEU A 20 0.57 -0.93 8.33
N CYS A 21 1.20 -1.48 7.30
CA CYS A 21 0.51 -1.75 6.05
C CYS A 21 0.90 -3.09 5.45
N SER A 22 0.13 -3.54 4.47
CA SER A 22 0.39 -4.80 3.77
C SER A 22 1.71 -4.73 3.01
N VAL A 23 2.48 -5.82 3.04
CA VAL A 23 3.70 -5.93 2.21
C VAL A 23 3.28 -5.97 0.74
N LEU A 24 3.80 -5.03 -0.05
CA LEU A 24 3.60 -5.02 -1.49
C LEU A 24 4.57 -5.99 -2.19
N PRO A 25 4.18 -6.59 -3.33
CA PRO A 25 5.09 -7.38 -4.15
C PRO A 25 6.28 -6.53 -4.63
N GLU A 26 7.47 -7.11 -4.64
CA GLU A 26 8.70 -6.45 -5.10
C GLU A 26 8.61 -5.98 -6.56
N HIS A 27 8.00 -6.81 -7.40
CA HIS A 27 7.67 -6.50 -8.79
C HIS A 27 6.20 -6.79 -9.04
N TRP A 28 5.49 -5.81 -9.59
CA TRP A 28 4.10 -5.96 -9.98
C TRP A 28 3.84 -5.37 -11.36
N ARG A 29 2.90 -5.97 -12.10
CA ARG A 29 2.48 -5.45 -13.40
C ARG A 29 1.62 -4.21 -13.20
N SER A 30 1.94 -3.12 -13.90
CA SER A 30 1.14 -1.89 -13.86
C SER A 30 -0.34 -2.15 -14.18
N ASN A 31 -1.23 -1.47 -13.46
CA ASN A 31 -2.69 -1.54 -13.54
C ASN A 31 -3.28 -2.96 -13.35
N LYS A 32 -2.51 -3.89 -12.79
CA LYS A 32 -2.99 -5.22 -12.38
C LYS A 32 -3.40 -5.20 -10.92
N SER A 33 -4.56 -5.79 -10.60
CA SER A 33 -4.99 -6.04 -9.22
C SER A 33 -3.94 -6.76 -8.41
N LEU A 34 -3.71 -6.38 -7.16
CA LEU A 34 -2.82 -7.10 -6.23
C LEU A 34 -3.35 -8.51 -5.93
N GLN A 35 -2.46 -9.42 -5.52
CA GLN A 35 -2.87 -10.79 -5.13
C GLN A 35 -3.78 -10.80 -3.89
N HIS A 36 -3.54 -9.84 -2.98
CA HIS A 36 -4.32 -9.63 -1.78
C HIS A 36 -4.65 -8.14 -1.65
N PRO A 37 -5.77 -7.79 -0.99
CA PRO A 37 -6.12 -6.40 -0.72
C PRO A 37 -5.00 -5.67 0.01
N PHE A 38 -4.72 -4.42 -0.36
CA PHE A 38 -3.86 -3.58 0.45
C PHE A 38 -4.63 -3.13 1.69
N ILE A 39 -4.02 -3.31 2.85
CA ILE A 39 -4.61 -3.01 4.15
C ILE A 39 -3.64 -2.12 4.92
N VAL A 40 -4.18 -1.06 5.51
CA VAL A 40 -3.51 -0.20 6.50
C VAL A 40 -4.13 -0.47 7.86
N ILE A 41 -3.30 -0.66 8.88
CA ILE A 41 -3.70 -0.85 10.28
C ILE A 41 -3.14 0.34 11.06
N VAL A 42 -4.00 1.00 11.82
CA VAL A 42 -3.62 2.06 12.75
C VAL A 42 -3.54 1.46 14.15
N LEU A 43 -2.45 1.73 14.88
CA LEU A 43 -2.20 1.18 16.21
C LEU A 43 -2.76 2.08 17.32
N THR A 44 -2.96 3.36 17.02
CA THR A 44 -3.64 4.34 17.86
C THR A 44 -5.13 4.36 17.56
N GLN A 45 -5.94 4.98 18.43
CA GLN A 45 -7.37 5.10 18.21
C GLN A 45 -7.67 6.22 17.20
N VAL A 46 -8.18 5.85 16.04
CA VAL A 46 -8.69 6.75 15.00
C VAL A 46 -10.19 6.51 14.81
N PRO A 47 -11.02 7.57 14.62
CA PRO A 47 -12.44 7.40 14.35
C PRO A 47 -12.72 6.53 13.13
N ASP A 48 -13.81 5.76 13.20
CA ASP A 48 -14.33 5.09 12.01
C ASP A 48 -14.73 6.14 10.96
N ASN A 49 -14.58 5.77 9.69
CA ASN A 49 -14.74 6.61 8.51
C ASN A 49 -13.68 7.71 8.33
N THR A 50 -12.58 7.70 9.09
CA THR A 50 -11.38 8.47 8.70
C THR A 50 -10.90 8.01 7.33
N LEU A 51 -10.75 8.96 6.39
CA LEU A 51 -10.22 8.71 5.07
C LEU A 51 -8.72 8.41 5.14
N VAL A 52 -8.29 7.36 4.44
CA VAL A 52 -6.89 7.00 4.23
C VAL A 52 -6.64 7.00 2.74
N THR A 53 -5.61 7.71 2.31
CA THR A 53 -5.18 7.74 0.91
C THR A 53 -3.79 7.10 0.74
N VAL A 54 -3.51 6.59 -0.46
CA VAL A 54 -2.21 6.05 -0.84
C VAL A 54 -1.71 6.78 -2.07
N ALA A 55 -0.56 7.45 -1.93
CA ALA A 55 0.17 8.00 -3.06
C ALA A 55 1.37 7.11 -3.43
N ALA A 56 1.85 7.26 -4.66
CA ALA A 56 3.05 6.62 -5.14
C ALA A 56 3.87 7.60 -5.98
N GLY A 57 5.17 7.65 -5.76
CA GLY A 57 6.08 8.51 -6.49
C GLY A 57 7.50 7.97 -6.52
N ASN A 58 8.27 8.34 -7.54
CA ASN A 58 9.70 8.10 -7.63
C ASN A 58 10.40 9.30 -8.30
N GLU A 59 11.72 9.22 -8.48
CA GLU A 59 12.51 10.33 -9.05
C GLU A 59 12.17 10.65 -10.51
N GLU A 60 11.74 9.66 -11.30
CA GLU A 60 11.34 9.84 -12.71
C GLU A 60 9.86 10.26 -12.83
N THR A 61 9.00 9.72 -11.97
CA THR A 61 7.58 10.03 -11.87
C THR A 61 7.22 10.41 -10.43
N PRO A 62 7.39 11.68 -10.05
CA PRO A 62 7.10 12.15 -8.69
C PRO A 62 5.64 11.94 -8.29
N CYS A 63 4.72 12.07 -9.25
CA CYS A 63 3.29 11.84 -9.08
C CYS A 63 2.89 10.61 -9.90
N GLY A 64 3.15 9.42 -9.39
CA GLY A 64 2.71 8.17 -10.00
C GLY A 64 1.20 8.00 -9.88
N GLU A 65 0.54 7.63 -10.97
CA GLU A 65 -0.89 7.36 -10.97
C GLU A 65 -1.21 6.09 -10.16
N VAL A 66 -2.17 6.21 -9.23
CA VAL A 66 -2.71 5.14 -8.40
C VAL A 66 -4.23 5.13 -8.56
N ARG A 67 -4.82 3.95 -8.74
CA ARG A 67 -6.28 3.76 -8.84
C ARG A 67 -6.81 3.12 -7.57
N ASN A 68 -8.03 3.50 -7.19
CA ASN A 68 -8.68 3.08 -5.95
C ASN A 68 -7.78 3.36 -4.74
N ALA A 69 -7.21 4.57 -4.74
CA ALA A 69 -6.21 5.05 -3.80
C ALA A 69 -6.79 5.49 -2.45
N GLU A 70 -8.07 5.22 -2.21
CA GLU A 70 -8.81 5.69 -1.03
C GLU A 70 -9.47 4.51 -0.31
N ALA A 71 -9.44 4.54 1.01
CA ALA A 71 -10.14 3.62 1.89
C ALA A 71 -10.55 4.35 3.17
N HIS A 72 -11.50 3.80 3.90
CA HIS A 72 -11.96 4.36 5.18
C HIS A 72 -11.53 3.44 6.32
N VAL A 73 -11.11 4.02 7.44
CA VAL A 73 -10.83 3.29 8.67
C VAL A 73 -12.13 2.71 9.21
N HIS A 74 -12.11 1.42 9.55
CA HIS A 74 -13.13 0.77 10.35
C HIS A 74 -12.46 -0.17 11.34
N LYS A 75 -12.69 0.03 12.63
CA LYS A 75 -12.03 -0.73 13.71
C LYS A 75 -10.50 -0.72 13.57
N GLN A 76 -9.94 0.47 13.32
CA GLN A 76 -8.51 0.71 13.12
C GLN A 76 -7.90 0.05 11.87
N VAL A 77 -8.74 -0.40 10.92
CA VAL A 77 -8.29 -1.02 9.68
C VAL A 77 -8.90 -0.30 8.48
N ALA A 78 -8.07 0.18 7.57
CA ALA A 78 -8.49 0.66 6.26
C ALA A 78 -8.12 -0.37 5.20
N LYS A 79 -9.13 -0.96 4.56
CA LYS A 79 -8.97 -1.98 3.51
C LYS A 79 -9.28 -1.37 2.15
N PHE A 80 -8.27 -1.34 1.29
CA PHE A 80 -8.40 -0.80 -0.05
C PHE A 80 -9.06 -1.83 -0.98
N ASN A 81 -10.09 -1.38 -1.69
CA ASN A 81 -10.78 -2.19 -2.66
C ASN A 81 -10.06 -2.10 -4.01
N ASP A 82 -9.29 -3.14 -4.35
CA ASP A 82 -8.61 -3.25 -5.64
C ASP A 82 -7.65 -2.08 -5.93
N LEU A 83 -6.79 -1.72 -4.95
CA LEU A 83 -5.71 -0.75 -5.15
C LEU A 83 -4.79 -1.16 -6.31
N ARG A 84 -4.47 -0.23 -7.22
CA ARG A 84 -3.56 -0.49 -8.35
C ARG A 84 -2.56 0.63 -8.58
N PHE A 85 -1.33 0.25 -8.85
CA PHE A 85 -0.28 1.16 -9.31
C PHE A 85 -0.25 1.18 -10.84
N VAL A 86 -0.43 2.35 -11.44
CA VAL A 86 -0.43 2.53 -12.91
C VAL A 86 0.94 3.02 -13.39
N GLY A 87 1.60 3.88 -12.60
CA GLY A 87 2.95 4.39 -12.87
C GLY A 87 4.01 3.28 -12.99
N LYS A 88 5.12 3.58 -13.68
CA LYS A 88 6.27 2.68 -13.83
C LYS A 88 7.38 3.14 -12.88
N SER A 89 8.06 2.19 -12.23
CA SER A 89 9.13 2.49 -11.26
C SER A 89 10.48 2.90 -11.90
N GLY A 90 10.56 2.97 -13.23
CA GLY A 90 11.84 3.08 -13.96
C GLY A 90 12.55 1.73 -14.14
N ARG A 91 13.54 1.66 -15.03
CA ARG A 91 14.29 0.43 -15.33
C ARG A 91 15.27 0.10 -14.20
N GLY A 92 15.15 -1.08 -13.59
CA GLY A 92 16.10 -1.57 -12.58
C GLY A 92 15.90 -1.07 -11.16
N LYS A 93 14.79 -0.36 -10.87
CA LYS A 93 14.37 -0.05 -9.50
C LYS A 93 13.23 -0.99 -9.10
N GLU A 94 13.40 -1.69 -7.98
CA GLU A 94 12.33 -2.48 -7.38
C GLU A 94 11.19 -1.55 -6.98
N ALA A 95 9.94 -1.93 -7.31
CA ALA A 95 8.75 -1.21 -6.83
C ALA A 95 8.58 -1.33 -5.30
N GLY A 96 9.42 -2.17 -4.65
CA GLY A 96 9.48 -2.38 -3.21
C GLY A 96 10.14 -1.25 -2.40
N GLY A 97 10.64 -0.18 -3.03
CA GLY A 97 11.32 0.90 -2.34
C GLY A 97 10.60 2.24 -2.51
N LYS A 98 9.90 2.69 -1.46
CA LYS A 98 9.41 4.07 -1.18
C LYS A 98 7.91 4.38 -1.34
N CYS A 99 7.02 3.39 -1.52
CA CYS A 99 5.58 3.62 -1.29
C CYS A 99 5.23 3.88 0.20
N ASN A 100 6.15 3.60 1.13
CA ASN A 100 5.99 3.87 2.56
C ASN A 100 6.19 5.34 2.96
N ARG A 101 6.50 6.25 2.02
CA ARG A 101 6.68 7.66 2.34
C ARG A 101 5.38 8.46 2.36
N ASP A 102 4.32 7.98 1.71
CA ASP A 102 3.15 8.82 1.44
C ASP A 102 1.82 8.15 1.86
N VAL A 103 1.78 7.41 2.98
CA VAL A 103 0.53 7.32 3.76
C VAL A 103 0.42 8.64 4.51
N GLU A 104 0.18 9.71 3.74
CA GLU A 104 -0.07 11.04 4.25
C GLU A 104 -1.58 11.24 4.29
N ASN A 105 -2.07 11.69 5.44
CA ASN A 105 -3.48 11.81 5.84
C ASN A 105 -4.07 10.55 6.46
N ILE A 106 -3.66 10.30 7.70
CA ILE A 106 -4.60 9.83 8.73
C ILE A 106 -5.07 11.11 9.42
N ALA A 107 -6.18 11.69 8.98
CA ALA A 107 -6.82 12.84 9.64
C ALA A 107 -7.91 12.36 10.60
#